data_AF-A0A658B6L7-F1
#
_entry.id   AF-A0A658B6L7-F1
#
_cell.length_a   1.000
_cell.length_b   1.000
_cell.length_c   1.000
_cell.angle_alpha   90.00
_cell.angle_beta   90.00
_cell.angle_gamma   90.00
#
_symmetry.space_group_name_H-M   'P 1'
#
loop_
_entity.id
_entity.type
_entity.pdbx_description
1 polymer ?
#
loop_
_entity_poly.entity_id
_entity_poly.type
_entity_poly.pdbx_seq_one_letter_code
_entity_poly.pdbx_strand_id
1 'polypeptide(L)' 'MATEDEKAQLDEWKKYRVLINRVDTTKPDWPKKTDNHL' A
#
# COMPACT_ATOMS: atom_id res chain seq x y z
N MET A 1 -22.34 6.43 4.49
CA MET A 1 -21.51 6.85 3.34
C MET A 1 -20.17 6.20 3.56
N ALA A 2 -19.72 5.32 2.68
CA ALA A 2 -18.32 4.89 2.71
C ALA A 2 -17.52 6.16 2.40
N THR A 3 -16.93 6.74 3.43
CA THR A 3 -16.18 8.00 3.35
C THR A 3 -15.10 7.84 2.28
N GLU A 4 -14.78 8.91 1.56
CA GLU A 4 -13.82 8.86 0.44
C GLU A 4 -12.46 8.30 0.88
N ASP A 5 -12.13 8.43 2.16
CA ASP A 5 -11.06 7.72 2.88
C ASP A 5 -11.03 6.20 2.66
N GLU A 6 -12.15 5.50 2.75
CA GLU A 6 -12.15 4.03 2.58
C GLU A 6 -11.81 3.65 1.14
N LYS A 7 -12.24 4.45 0.17
CA LYS A 7 -11.87 4.27 -1.24
C LYS A 7 -10.40 4.59 -1.49
N ALA A 8 -9.86 5.64 -0.85
CA ALA A 8 -8.46 6.02 -0.94
C ALA A 8 -7.55 4.94 -0.30
N GLN A 9 -7.91 4.44 0.89
CA GLN A 9 -7.22 3.33 1.52
C GLN A 9 -7.25 2.09 0.62
N LEU A 10 -8.41 1.72 0.06
CA LEU A 10 -8.50 0.58 -0.84
C LEU A 10 -7.55 0.72 -2.03
N ASP A 11 -7.47 1.88 -2.67
CA ASP A 11 -6.56 2.14 -3.80
C ASP A 11 -5.08 2.06 -3.40
N GLU A 12 -4.72 2.61 -2.23
CA GLU A 12 -3.38 2.50 -1.66
C GLU A 12 -3.01 1.03 -1.35
N TRP A 13 -3.93 0.28 -0.73
CA TRP A 13 -3.79 -1.16 -0.53
C TRP A 13 -3.65 -1.92 -1.86
N LYS A 14 -4.32 -1.47 -2.93
CA LYS A 14 -4.16 -2.07 -4.27
C LYS A 14 -2.74 -1.88 -4.82
N LYS A 15 -2.17 -0.70 -4.64
CA LYS A 15 -0.80 -0.39 -5.08
C LYS A 15 0.23 -1.14 -4.24
N TYR A 16 0.03 -1.16 -2.92
CA TYR A 16 0.90 -1.86 -1.99
C TYR A 16 0.98 -3.36 -2.27
N ARG A 17 -0.15 -4.08 -2.48
CA ARG A 17 -0.07 -5.54 -2.76
C ARG A 17 0.67 -5.87 -4.05
N VAL A 18 0.60 -4.99 -5.05
CA VAL A 18 1.31 -5.20 -6.32
C VAL A 18 2.81 -5.06 -6.13
N LEU A 19 3.26 -4.12 -5.30
CA LEU A 19 4.67 -3.96 -4.94
C LEU A 19 5.16 -5.16 -4.12
N ILE A 20 4.37 -5.61 -3.14
CA ILE A 20 4.68 -6.77 -2.29
C ILE A 20 4.79 -8.06 -3.11
N ASN A 21 3.93 -8.27 -4.10
CA ASN A 21 4.03 -9.45 -4.98
C ASN A 21 5.30 -9.48 -5.83
N ARG A 22 6.00 -8.34 -5.95
CA ARG A 22 7.24 -8.20 -6.72
C ARG A 22 8.47 -8.11 -5.82
N VAL A 23 8.27 -8.11 -4.50
CA VAL A 23 9.37 -8.10 -3.54
C VAL A 23 10.11 -9.43 -3.63
N ASP A 24 11.40 -9.34 -3.96
CA ASP A 24 12.31 -10.47 -3.90
C ASP A 24 12.43 -10.95 -2.45
N THR A 25 12.01 -12.19 -2.20
CA THR A 25 12.00 -12.80 -0.86
C THR A 25 13.40 -13.01 -0.28
N THR A 26 14.45 -12.91 -1.12
CA THR A 26 15.86 -13.04 -0.73
C THR A 26 16.49 -11.72 -0.27
N LYS A 27 15.95 -10.58 -0.71
CA LYS A 27 16.33 -9.21 -0.31
C LYS A 27 15.10 -8.32 -0.35
N PRO A 28 14.27 -8.35 0.70
CA PRO A 28 12.98 -7.74 0.60
C PRO A 28 13.07 -6.22 0.76
N ASP A 29 12.94 -5.51 -0.36
CA ASP A 29 12.79 -4.05 -0.39
C ASP A 29 11.32 -3.71 -0.14
N TRP A 30 10.94 -3.75 1.14
CA TRP A 30 9.56 -3.47 1.52
C TRP A 30 9.25 -1.99 1.25
N PRO A 31 8.16 -1.67 0.53
CA PRO A 31 7.70 -0.30 0.43
C PRO A 31 7.38 0.20 1.85
N LYS A 32 8.12 1.20 2.33
CA LYS A 32 7.75 1.87 3.58
C LYS A 32 6.34 2.40 3.38
N LYS A 33 5.41 2.05 4.28
CA LYS A 33 4.12 2.73 4.34
C LYS A 33 4.45 4.22 4.40
N THR A 34 4.18 4.93 3.33
CA THR A 34 4.18 6.39 3.36
C THR A 34 3.05 6.72 4.31
N ASP A 35 3.44 6.98 5.55
CA ASP A 35 2.59 7.53 6.59
C ASP A 35 2.00 8.82 6.03
N ASN A 36 0.81 8.70 5.45
CA ASN A 36 0.05 9.84 4.99
C ASN A 36 -0.79 10.31 6.18
N HIS A 37 -0.11 10.69 7.27
CA HIS A 37 -0.73 11.36 8.40
C HIS A 37 -0.55 12.88 8.22
N LEU A 38 -1.42 13.45 7.39
CA LEU A 38 -1.81 14.86 7.47
C LEU A 38 -3.13 14.96 8.22
#